data_AF-A0A7W0EQU2-F1
#
_entry.id   AF-A0A7W0EQU2-F1
#
_cell.length_a   1.000
_cell.length_b   1.000
_cell.length_c   1.000
_cell.angle_alpha   90.00
_cell.angle_beta   90.00
_cell.angle_gamma   90.00
#
_symmetry.space_group_name_H-M   'P 1'
#
loop_
_entity.id
_entity.type
_entity.pdbx_description
1 polymer ?
#
loop_
_entity_poly.entity_id
_entity_poly.type
_entity_poly.pdbx_seq_one_letter_code
_entity_poly.pdbx_strand_id
1 'polypeptide(L)' 'GIRDYREIFFKPYRIIYRIDNENVYVYLIVDGRRDMQTLLQRRLLGAL' A
#
# COMPACT_ATOMS: atom_id res chain seq x y z
N GLY A 1 0.19 -11.40 8.66
CA GLY A 1 -0.18 -10.15 7.96
C GLY A 1 -0.75 -9.16 8.95
N ILE A 2 -0.75 -7.87 8.61
CA ILE A 2 -1.33 -6.80 9.43
C ILE A 2 -2.79 -6.63 9.03
N ARG A 3 -3.74 -6.90 9.93
CA ARG A 3 -5.18 -6.94 9.60
C ARG A 3 -5.88 -5.59 9.61
N ASP A 4 -5.25 -4.59 10.22
CA ASP A 4 -5.84 -3.27 10.36
C ASP A 4 -5.79 -2.46 9.07
N TYR A 5 -4.85 -2.78 8.18
CA TYR A 5 -4.71 -2.12 6.89
C TYR A 5 -5.50 -2.87 5.82
N ARG A 6 -6.18 -2.09 4.98
CA ARG A 6 -6.99 -2.55 3.87
C ARG A 6 -6.38 -2.06 2.57
N GLU A 7 -6.55 -2.83 1.51
CA GLU A 7 -6.09 -2.51 0.15
C GLU A 7 -7.28 -2.56 -0.80
N ILE A 8 -7.38 -1.56 -1.69
CA ILE A 8 -8.29 -1.57 -2.83
C ILE A 8 -7.55 -1.25 -4.13
N PHE A 9 -8.06 -1.79 -5.24
CA PHE A 9 -7.58 -1.54 -6.58
C PHE A 9 -8.62 -0.75 -7.37
N PHE A 10 -8.25 0.44 -7.84
CA PHE A 10 -9.06 1.27 -8.72
C PHE A 10 -8.19 1.76 -9.87
N LYS A 11 -8.38 1.21 -11.07
CA LYS A 11 -7.38 1.30 -12.15
C LYS A 11 -6.94 2.74 -12.46
N PRO A 12 -5.62 2.98 -12.66
CA PRO A 12 -4.48 2.07 -12.48
C PRO A 12 -3.96 2.01 -11.02
N TYR A 13 -4.68 2.57 -10.05
CA TYR A 13 -4.21 2.80 -8.68
C TYR A 13 -4.46 1.63 -7.73
N ARG A 14 -3.58 1.57 -6.73
CA ARG A 14 -3.70 0.75 -5.53
C ARG A 14 -3.66 1.69 -4.33
N ILE A 15 -4.62 1.55 -3.44
CA ILE A 15 -4.78 2.41 -2.26
C ILE A 15 -4.68 1.55 -1.01
N ILE A 16 -3.81 1.95 -0.08
CA ILE A 16 -3.69 1.34 1.25
C ILE A 16 -4.24 2.32 2.27
N TYR A 17 -5.16 1.86 3.10
CA TYR A 17 -5.85 2.69 4.08
C TYR A 17 -6.15 1.93 5.38
N ARG A 18 -6.49 2.67 6.43
CA ARG A 18 -7.05 2.17 7.69
C ARG A 18 -8.38 2.85 7.96
N ILE A 19 -9.29 2.14 8.61
CA ILE A 19 -10.50 2.73 9.18
C ILE A 19 -10.32 2.74 10.70
N ASP A 20 -10.50 3.90 11.33
CA ASP A 20 -10.54 4.03 12.78
C ASP A 20 -11.75 4.86 13.18
N ASN A 21 -12.67 4.24 13.93
CA ASN A 21 -14.02 4.74 14.19
C ASN A 21 -14.71 5.16 12.87
N GLU A 22 -14.96 6.46 12.70
CA GLU A 22 -15.62 7.05 11.53
C GLU A 22 -14.62 7.65 10.53
N ASN A 23 -13.31 7.55 10.80
CA ASN A 23 -12.26 8.16 9.99
C ASN A 23 -11.60 7.13 9.07
N VAL A 24 -11.35 7.56 7.83
CA VAL A 24 -10.57 6.80 6.86
C VAL A 24 -9.22 7.48 6.66
N TYR A 25 -8.15 6.78 7.03
CA TYR A 25 -6.77 7.25 6.87
C TYR A 25 -6.15 6.60 5.63
N VAL A 26 -5.90 7.38 4.60
CA VAL A 26 -5.22 6.92 3.37
C VAL A 26 -3.71 7.09 3.56
N TYR A 27 -2.97 5.99 3.53
CA TYR A 27 -1.52 5.98 3.74
C TYR A 27 -0.73 6.01 2.44
N LEU A 28 -1.26 5.36 1.41
CA LEU A 28 -0.55 5.21 0.14
C LEU A 28 -1.53 5.22 -1.02
N ILE A 29 -1.25 6.05 -2.01
CA ILE A 29 -1.85 5.99 -3.34
C ILE A 29 -0.70 5.78 -4.33
N VAL A 30 -0.68 4.63 -4.99
CA VAL A 30 0.38 4.28 -5.93
C VAL A 30 -0.20 3.72 -7.20
N ASP A 31 0.60 3.78 -8.27
CA ASP A 31 0.33 3.03 -9.49
C ASP A 31 0.39 1.53 -9.15
N GLY A 32 -0.75 0.86 -9.21
CA GLY A 32 -0.94 -0.54 -8.89
C GLY A 32 -0.26 -1.49 -9.87
N ARG A 33 0.25 -0.99 -11.01
CA ARG A 33 1.07 -1.74 -11.98
C ARG A 33 2.51 -1.92 -11.51
N ARG A 34 2.96 -1.19 -10.48
CA ARG A 34 4.31 -1.36 -9.93
C ARG A 34 4.41 -2.70 -9.18
N ASP A 35 5.55 -3.38 -9.35
CA ASP A 35 5.95 -4.46 -8.47
C ASP A 35 6.33 -3.89 -7.09
N MET A 36 5.31 -3.82 -6.23
CA MET A 36 5.46 -3.29 -4.88
C MET A 36 6.36 -4.18 -4.01
N GLN A 37 6.46 -5.48 -4.29
CA GLN A 37 7.32 -6.38 -3.53
C GLN A 37 8.79 -6.03 -3.80
N THR A 38 9.20 -6.02 -5.07
CA THR A 38 10.57 -5.67 -5.46
C THR A 38 10.90 -4.23 -5.04
N LEU A 39 9.97 -3.29 -5.24
CA LEU A 39 10.18 -1.88 -4.87
C LEU A 39 10.41 -1.70 -3.36
N LEU A 40 9.59 -2.33 -2.53
CA LEU A 40 9.71 -2.22 -1.08
C LEU A 40 10.91 -3.01 -0.54
N GLN A 41 11.22 -4.19 -1.11
CA GLN A 41 12.44 -4.92 -0.77
C GLN A 41 13.68 -4.05 -0.98
N ARG A 42 13.81 -3.40 -2.15
CA ARG A 42 14.93 -2.46 -2.43
C ARG A 42 15.00 -1.29 -1.45
N ARG A 43 13.86 -0.75 -1.02
CA ARG A 43 13.79 0.40 -0.11
C ARG A 43 14.08 0.04 1.35
N LEU A 44 13.58 -1.10 1.81
CA LEU A 44 13.65 -1.50 3.21
C LEU A 44 14.91 -2.30 3.53
N LEU A 45 15.41 -3.09 2.58
CA LEU A 45 16.55 -3.98 2.78
C LEU A 45 17.83 -3.49 2.08
N GLY A 46 17.74 -2.38 1.33
CA GLY A 46 18.83 -1.91 0.46
C GLY A 46 18.89 -2.68 -0.87
N ALA A 47 19.77 -2.23 -1.78
CA ALA A 47 20.07 -2.98 -2.98
C ALA A 47 20.90 -4.22 -2.58
N LEU A 48 20.41 -5.42 -2.90
CA LEU A 48 21.24 -6.63 -3.02
C LEU A 48 22.12 -6.52 -4.26
#